data_AF-H0HPZ8-F1
#
_entry.id   AF-H0HPZ8-F1
#
_cell.length_a   1.000
_cell.length_b   1.000
_cell.length_c   1.000
_cell.angle_alpha   90.00
_cell.angle_beta   90.00
_cell.angle_gamma   90.00
#
_symmetry.space_group_name_H-M   'P 1'
#
loop_
_entity.id
_entity.type
_entity.pdbx_description
1 polymer ?
#
loop_
_entity_poly.entity_id
_entity_poly.type
_entity_poly.pdbx_seq_one_letter_code
_entity_poly.pdbx_strand_id
1 'polypeptide(L)'
;MACGVFTIWQTGSFRRSIQHNPNAASGREAVVKYFSEVLTVEPKPIPDKLSMPIWLESQSEMPIGRRQFLILSPVAAGFGKAQAAEPFWAEVQSGKAIILLRHAEAPGSGDPPDFKLGDCSTQRNLSEEGRAQSRAIGDLFRANGIPSAAVYSSQWCRCLDTARLLGLGEVEPLDLLNSFFGDSSAEPARSAALLDWLREQRFDGPAVFVTHQVNITGLTGEVPDQGELIVVRIHTGRPVELIGRVPAPF
;
A
#
# COMPACT_ATOMS: atom_id res chain seq x y z
N MET A 1 4.74 -23.82 17.15
CA MET A 1 4.04 -23.13 16.04
C MET A 1 2.61 -23.62 16.00
N ALA A 2 1.65 -22.77 16.35
CA ALA A 2 0.23 -22.93 16.05
C ALA A 2 -0.40 -21.53 16.08
N CYS A 3 -1.05 -21.15 14.99
CA CYS A 3 -1.62 -19.84 14.71
C CYS A 3 -3.08 -19.84 15.17
N GLY A 4 -3.44 -19.01 16.16
CA GLY A 4 -4.80 -18.85 16.64
C GLY A 4 -5.53 -17.81 15.79
N VAL A 5 -6.49 -18.27 14.99
CA VAL A 5 -7.29 -17.46 14.08
C VAL A 5 -8.60 -17.10 14.77
N PHE A 6 -8.87 -15.82 15.01
CA PHE A 6 -10.21 -15.32 15.31
C PHE A 6 -10.93 -14.96 14.01
N THR A 7 -12.10 -15.54 13.81
CA THR A 7 -12.99 -15.26 12.66
C THR A 7 -14.24 -14.58 13.20
N ILE A 8 -14.32 -13.26 13.07
CA ILE A 8 -15.60 -12.54 13.09
C ILE A 8 -16.10 -12.58 11.66
N TRP A 9 -17.24 -13.24 11.44
CA TRP A 9 -17.90 -13.27 10.14
C TRP A 9 -18.53 -11.91 9.85
N GLN A 10 -17.85 -11.09 9.05
CA GLN A 10 -18.50 -10.10 8.20
C GLN A 10 -18.07 -10.34 6.76
N THR A 11 -19.06 -10.45 5.88
CA THR A 11 -18.94 -10.79 4.47
C THR A 11 -18.18 -9.72 3.71
N GLY A 12 -16.95 -10.03 3.27
CA GLY A 12 -16.15 -9.16 2.40
C GLY A 12 -14.70 -9.62 2.37
N SER A 13 -14.18 -9.92 1.18
CA SER A 13 -12.83 -10.43 0.95
C SER A 13 -11.75 -9.53 1.58
N PHE A 14 -11.02 -10.03 2.57
CA PHE A 14 -9.83 -9.39 3.14
C PHE A 14 -8.65 -10.39 3.08
N ARG A 15 -7.57 -9.99 2.40
CA ARG A 15 -6.26 -10.62 2.65
C ARG A 15 -5.80 -10.18 4.04
N ARG A 16 -5.43 -11.15 4.88
CA ARG A 16 -4.94 -10.92 6.24
C ARG A 16 -3.55 -10.29 6.20
N SER A 17 -3.43 -9.02 6.59
CA SER A 17 -2.20 -8.50 7.15
C SER A 17 -2.10 -8.92 8.61
N ILE A 18 -1.10 -9.73 8.96
CA ILE A 18 -0.78 -10.02 10.37
C ILE A 18 -0.09 -8.78 10.93
N GLN A 19 -0.80 -7.97 11.71
CA GLN A 19 -0.17 -6.95 12.53
C GLN A 19 0.62 -7.65 13.64
N HIS A 20 1.95 -7.67 13.50
CA HIS A 20 2.83 -8.03 14.61
C HIS A 20 2.92 -6.83 15.55
N ASN A 21 2.33 -6.94 16.73
CA ASN A 21 2.64 -6.06 17.84
C ASN A 21 4.03 -6.45 18.37
N PRO A 22 5.09 -5.63 18.19
CA PRO A 22 6.44 -5.96 18.62
C PRO A 22 6.58 -6.04 20.15
N ASN A 23 5.61 -5.53 20.90
CA ASN A 23 5.57 -5.58 22.36
C ASN A 23 4.77 -6.78 22.90
N ALA A 24 4.14 -7.59 22.04
CA ALA A 24 3.39 -8.75 22.48
C ALA A 24 4.33 -9.90 22.87
N ALA A 25 4.17 -10.43 24.08
CA ALA A 25 4.88 -11.63 24.51
C ALA A 25 4.57 -12.78 23.54
N SER A 26 5.63 -13.45 23.06
CA SER A 26 5.51 -14.57 22.12
C SER A 26 5.34 -15.90 22.84
N GLY A 27 4.73 -16.88 22.18
CA GLY A 27 4.67 -18.27 22.64
C GLY A 27 3.33 -18.70 23.23
N ARG A 28 3.20 -20.02 23.48
CA ARG A 28 1.94 -20.67 23.90
C ARG A 28 1.38 -20.07 25.19
N GLU A 29 2.23 -19.78 26.16
CA GLU A 29 1.82 -19.25 27.45
C GLU A 29 1.19 -17.87 27.35
N ALA A 30 1.75 -16.99 26.52
CA ALA A 30 1.19 -15.66 26.27
C ALA A 30 -0.21 -15.74 25.64
N VAL A 31 -0.40 -16.68 24.70
CA VAL A 31 -1.71 -16.94 24.09
C VAL A 31 -2.70 -17.46 25.12
N VAL A 32 -2.31 -18.48 25.91
CA VAL A 32 -3.18 -19.04 26.97
C VAL A 32 -3.59 -17.95 27.95
N LYS A 33 -2.63 -17.16 28.45
CA LYS A 33 -2.87 -16.06 29.40
C LYS A 33 -3.86 -15.04 28.85
N TYR A 34 -3.70 -14.62 27.60
CA TYR A 34 -4.63 -13.69 26.97
C TYR A 34 -6.06 -14.24 26.94
N PHE A 35 -6.23 -15.51 26.56
CA PHE A 35 -7.57 -16.12 26.51
C PHE A 35 -8.18 -16.35 27.88
N SER A 36 -7.40 -16.78 28.87
CA SER A 36 -7.93 -17.10 30.21
C SER A 36 -8.10 -15.88 31.11
N GLU A 37 -7.18 -14.92 31.05
CA GLU A 37 -7.15 -13.78 31.99
C GLU A 37 -7.73 -12.50 31.39
N VAL A 38 -7.57 -12.28 30.08
CA VAL A 38 -8.08 -11.05 29.43
C VAL A 38 -9.47 -11.29 28.86
N LEU A 39 -9.63 -12.34 28.06
CA LEU A 39 -10.93 -12.68 27.46
C LEU A 39 -11.79 -13.56 28.37
N THR A 40 -11.26 -13.96 29.52
CA THR A 40 -11.99 -14.73 30.55
C THR A 40 -12.66 -16.00 30.01
N VAL A 41 -12.02 -16.64 29.02
CA VAL A 41 -12.52 -17.85 28.38
C VAL A 41 -12.30 -19.05 29.30
N GLU A 42 -13.36 -19.77 29.62
CA GLU A 42 -13.24 -21.03 30.36
C GLU A 42 -12.60 -22.13 29.47
N PRO A 43 -11.52 -22.78 29.94
CA PRO A 43 -10.87 -23.87 29.19
C PRO A 43 -11.81 -25.06 29.05
N LYS A 44 -12.08 -25.50 27.81
CA LYS A 44 -12.80 -26.74 27.53
C LYS A 44 -11.82 -27.87 27.21
N PRO A 45 -12.01 -29.08 27.76
CA PRO A 45 -11.18 -30.23 27.42
C PRO A 45 -11.38 -30.60 25.96
N ILE A 46 -10.29 -30.97 25.29
CA ILE A 46 -10.31 -31.44 23.90
C ILE A 46 -10.90 -32.85 23.91
N PRO A 47 -11.91 -33.17 23.07
CA PRO A 47 -12.47 -34.51 23.00
C PRO A 47 -11.44 -35.53 22.50
N ASP A 48 -11.47 -36.73 23.07
CA ASP A 48 -10.51 -37.81 22.76
C ASP A 48 -10.53 -38.28 21.30
N LYS A 49 -11.61 -37.98 20.56
CA LYS A 49 -11.76 -38.31 19.14
C LYS A 49 -12.40 -37.16 18.38
N LEU A 50 -11.70 -36.65 17.38
CA LEU A 50 -12.22 -35.69 16.42
C LEU A 50 -13.08 -36.43 15.39
N SER A 51 -14.36 -36.06 15.27
CA SER A 51 -15.36 -36.73 14.41
C SER A 51 -15.52 -36.09 13.02
N MET A 52 -14.59 -35.22 12.60
CA MET A 52 -14.69 -34.55 11.31
C MET A 52 -14.26 -35.47 10.16
N PRO A 53 -15.09 -35.69 9.12
CA PRO A 53 -14.69 -36.43 7.94
C PRO A 53 -13.68 -35.62 7.12
N ILE A 54 -12.54 -36.24 6.81
CA ILE A 54 -11.51 -35.69 5.91
C ILE A 54 -11.95 -35.96 4.47
N TRP A 55 -12.24 -34.91 3.71
CA TRP A 55 -12.48 -35.01 2.27
C TRP A 55 -11.15 -34.94 1.51
N LEU A 56 -10.76 -36.05 0.89
CA LEU A 56 -9.63 -36.14 -0.05
C LEU A 56 -10.19 -36.13 -1.48
N GLU A 57 -10.08 -34.99 -2.16
CA GLU A 57 -10.43 -34.85 -3.57
C GLU A 57 -9.34 -35.55 -4.42
N SER A 58 -9.67 -36.71 -4.98
CA SER A 58 -8.78 -37.47 -5.88
C SER A 58 -8.88 -36.89 -7.29
N GLN A 59 -7.82 -36.24 -7.77
CA GLN A 59 -7.75 -35.83 -9.18
C GLN A 59 -7.42 -37.02 -10.06
N SER A 60 -8.32 -37.35 -10.99
CA SER A 60 -8.15 -38.39 -11.99
C SER A 60 -7.30 -37.88 -13.16
N GLU A 61 -6.28 -38.66 -13.52
CA GLU A 61 -5.37 -38.41 -14.64
C GLU A 61 -6.07 -38.63 -15.99
N MET A 62 -5.88 -37.71 -16.95
CA MET A 62 -6.23 -37.94 -18.36
C MET A 62 -5.01 -38.43 -19.15
N PRO A 63 -5.15 -39.42 -20.05
CA PRO A 63 -4.03 -40.00 -20.79
C PRO A 63 -3.67 -39.13 -22.00
N ILE A 64 -2.41 -38.70 -22.08
CA ILE A 64 -1.88 -37.97 -23.23
C ILE A 64 -1.45 -38.96 -24.32
N GLY A 65 -2.18 -38.95 -25.43
CA GLY A 65 -1.89 -39.70 -26.64
C GLY A 65 -0.65 -39.18 -27.37
N ARG A 66 0.23 -40.12 -27.72
CA ARG A 66 1.54 -39.93 -28.34
C ARG A 66 1.40 -39.67 -29.85
N ARG A 67 1.68 -38.45 -30.31
CA ARG A 67 1.94 -38.17 -31.74
C ARG A 67 3.16 -37.27 -31.91
N GLN A 68 4.21 -37.88 -32.46
CA GLN A 68 5.36 -37.23 -33.07
C GLN A 68 4.90 -36.46 -34.33
N PHE A 69 5.44 -35.27 -34.60
CA PHE A 69 5.88 -34.87 -35.95
C PHE A 69 6.63 -33.52 -35.92
N LEU A 70 7.87 -33.59 -36.39
CA LEU A 70 8.67 -32.65 -37.19
C LEU A 70 8.99 -31.23 -36.71
N ILE A 71 10.32 -31.04 -36.60
CA ILE A 71 11.11 -29.83 -36.47
C ILE A 71 10.94 -28.92 -37.70
N LEU A 72 10.70 -27.62 -37.49
CA LEU A 72 10.98 -26.55 -38.45
C LEU A 72 11.53 -25.31 -37.73
N SER A 73 12.55 -24.70 -38.34
CA SER A 73 13.50 -23.68 -37.87
C SER A 73 12.97 -22.43 -37.13
N PRO A 74 13.83 -21.77 -36.32
CA PRO A 74 13.48 -20.58 -35.57
C PRO A 74 13.59 -19.31 -36.43
N VAL A 75 12.47 -18.61 -36.60
CA VAL A 75 12.50 -17.17 -36.92
C VAL A 75 12.56 -16.44 -35.59
N ALA A 76 13.74 -15.93 -35.25
CA ALA A 76 13.92 -15.04 -34.11
C ALA A 76 13.30 -13.67 -34.42
N ALA A 77 11.98 -13.58 -34.27
CA ALA A 77 11.32 -12.29 -34.09
C ALA A 77 11.56 -11.88 -32.63
N GLY A 78 12.41 -10.87 -32.44
CA GLY A 78 12.58 -10.19 -31.16
C GLY A 78 11.27 -9.52 -30.77
N PHE A 79 10.36 -10.27 -30.15
CA PHE A 79 9.30 -9.71 -29.34
C PHE A 79 10.00 -9.13 -28.10
N GLY A 80 10.25 -7.82 -28.16
CA GLY A 80 10.46 -7.05 -26.94
C GLY A 80 9.36 -7.44 -25.98
N LYS A 81 9.72 -7.80 -24.75
CA LYS A 81 8.74 -7.94 -23.68
C LYS A 81 8.10 -6.56 -23.53
N ALA A 82 6.98 -6.33 -24.20
CA ALA A 82 6.04 -5.32 -23.77
C ALA A 82 5.64 -5.77 -22.38
N GLN A 83 6.28 -5.19 -21.36
CA GLN A 83 5.82 -5.27 -20.00
C GLN A 83 4.41 -4.71 -20.09
N ALA A 84 3.39 -5.58 -20.11
CA ALA A 84 2.02 -5.12 -20.06
C ALA A 84 1.96 -4.22 -18.84
N ALA A 85 1.69 -2.93 -19.05
CA ALA A 85 1.53 -2.00 -17.96
C ALA A 85 0.53 -2.66 -16.99
N GLU A 86 0.91 -2.74 -15.72
CA GLU A 86 0.00 -3.24 -14.67
C GLU A 86 -1.41 -2.66 -14.91
N PRO A 87 -2.47 -3.48 -14.79
CA PRO A 87 -3.79 -3.12 -15.31
C PRO A 87 -4.34 -1.78 -14.78
N PHE A 88 -3.82 -1.29 -13.65
CA PHE A 88 -4.20 -0.02 -13.05
C PHE A 88 -3.63 1.23 -13.74
N TRP A 89 -2.53 1.16 -14.51
CA TRP A 89 -1.94 2.37 -15.11
C TRP A 89 -2.87 3.09 -16.07
N ALA A 90 -3.69 2.34 -16.83
CA ALA A 90 -4.72 2.90 -17.69
C ALA A 90 -5.81 3.65 -16.90
N GLU A 91 -6.07 3.24 -15.66
CA GLU A 91 -7.03 3.91 -14.77
C GLU A 91 -6.46 5.17 -14.16
N VAL A 92 -5.16 5.16 -13.82
CA VAL A 92 -4.44 6.37 -13.41
C VAL A 92 -4.39 7.37 -14.56
N GLN A 93 -4.07 6.92 -15.78
CA GLN A 93 -4.08 7.75 -16.99
C GLN A 93 -5.43 8.44 -17.24
N SER A 94 -6.53 7.72 -17.00
CA SER A 94 -7.88 8.24 -17.22
C SER A 94 -8.48 9.00 -16.02
N GLY A 95 -7.74 9.15 -14.92
CA GLY A 95 -8.22 9.80 -13.70
C GLY A 95 -9.24 8.98 -12.90
N LYS A 96 -9.49 7.72 -13.28
CA LYS A 96 -10.38 6.80 -12.54
C LYS A 96 -9.75 6.28 -11.26
N ALA A 97 -8.43 6.28 -11.20
CA ALA A 97 -7.64 5.95 -10.02
C ALA A 97 -6.63 7.07 -9.73
N ILE A 98 -6.27 7.21 -8.46
CA ILE A 98 -5.24 8.14 -8.01
C ILE A 98 -4.06 7.37 -7.41
N ILE A 99 -2.91 8.04 -7.30
CA ILE A 99 -1.74 7.52 -6.60
C ILE A 99 -1.59 8.22 -5.26
N LEU A 100 -1.48 7.44 -4.19
CA LEU A 100 -0.93 7.89 -2.91
C LEU A 100 0.53 7.44 -2.83
N LEU A 101 1.44 8.39 -2.72
CA LEU A 101 2.88 8.13 -2.63
C LEU A 101 3.36 8.48 -1.23
N ARG A 102 3.92 7.52 -0.50
CA ARG A 102 4.71 7.87 0.69
C ARG A 102 5.96 8.58 0.22
N HIS A 103 6.35 9.66 0.90
CA HIS A 103 7.61 10.36 0.63
C HIS A 103 8.78 9.38 0.46
N ALA A 104 9.74 9.76 -0.38
CA ALA A 104 10.94 8.97 -0.62
C ALA A 104 11.83 8.90 0.64
N GLU A 105 12.91 8.12 0.56
CA GLU A 105 13.82 7.87 1.68
C GLU A 105 14.27 9.16 2.39
N ALA A 106 13.95 9.23 3.68
CA ALA A 106 14.36 10.30 4.58
C ALA A 106 14.84 9.66 5.90
N PRO A 107 16.13 9.74 6.24
CA PRO A 107 16.71 8.92 7.31
C PRO A 107 16.20 9.35 8.69
N GLY A 108 15.88 8.36 9.53
CA GLY A 108 15.37 8.55 10.88
C GLY A 108 13.86 8.38 11.02
N SER A 109 13.37 8.47 12.26
CA SER A 109 11.95 8.34 12.61
C SER A 109 11.41 9.64 13.20
N GLY A 110 10.17 9.99 12.85
CA GLY A 110 9.53 11.23 13.31
C GLY A 110 10.19 12.50 12.76
N ASP A 111 9.85 13.63 13.37
CA ASP A 111 10.44 14.95 13.06
C ASP A 111 11.21 15.47 14.29
N PRO A 112 12.24 16.33 14.09
CA PRO A 112 12.97 16.94 15.20
C PRO A 112 12.05 17.79 16.11
N PRO A 113 12.39 17.97 17.41
CA PRO A 113 11.57 18.74 18.35
C PRO A 113 11.27 20.19 17.92
N ASP A 114 12.20 20.83 17.21
CA ASP A 114 12.07 22.22 16.76
C ASP A 114 11.51 22.36 15.33
N PHE A 115 10.84 21.32 14.83
CA PHE A 115 10.22 21.30 13.51
C PHE A 115 9.35 22.54 13.27
N LYS A 116 9.61 23.23 12.15
CA LYS A 116 8.80 24.36 11.67
C LYS A 116 8.40 24.16 10.22
N LEU A 117 7.11 24.30 9.95
CA LEU A 117 6.59 24.37 8.59
C LEU A 117 7.20 25.55 7.83
N GLY A 118 7.62 25.31 6.59
CA GLY A 118 8.27 26.31 5.74
C GLY A 118 9.77 26.49 5.98
N ASP A 119 10.36 25.87 7.02
CA ASP A 119 11.79 25.92 7.30
C ASP A 119 12.41 24.52 7.27
N CYS A 120 12.88 24.11 6.10
CA CYS A 120 13.48 22.79 5.90
C CYS A 120 14.74 22.56 6.72
N SER A 121 15.42 23.60 7.23
CA SER A 121 16.61 23.43 8.08
C SER A 121 16.27 22.80 9.44
N THR A 122 14.99 22.86 9.85
CA THR A 122 14.49 22.30 11.11
C THR A 122 13.82 20.94 10.98
N GLN A 123 13.74 20.38 9.76
CA GLN A 123 12.97 19.17 9.47
C GLN A 123 13.85 17.97 9.14
N ARG A 124 13.28 16.77 9.22
CA ARG A 124 13.85 15.59 8.58
C ARG A 124 13.59 15.65 7.07
N ASN A 125 14.67 15.69 6.29
CA ASN A 125 14.66 15.85 4.84
C ASN A 125 15.04 14.56 4.11
N LEU A 126 14.85 14.54 2.78
CA LEU A 126 15.29 13.42 1.94
C LEU A 126 16.82 13.23 2.00
N SER A 127 17.26 11.97 1.94
CA SER A 127 18.66 11.67 1.65
C SER A 127 19.00 11.88 0.17
N GLU A 128 20.26 11.67 -0.21
CA GLU A 128 20.63 11.63 -1.62
C GLU A 128 19.94 10.48 -2.36
N GLU A 129 19.86 9.31 -1.71
CA GLU A 129 19.10 8.15 -2.19
C GLU A 129 17.63 8.50 -2.36
N GLY A 130 16.99 9.14 -1.38
CA GLY A 130 15.60 9.58 -1.48
C GLY A 130 15.34 10.55 -2.63
N ARG A 131 16.30 11.42 -2.94
CA ARG A 131 16.24 12.31 -4.11
C ARG A 131 16.36 11.53 -5.42
N ALA A 132 17.27 10.54 -5.48
CA ALA A 132 17.43 9.66 -6.65
C ALA A 132 16.17 8.80 -6.87
N GLN A 133 15.66 8.21 -5.80
CA GLN A 133 14.41 7.47 -5.77
C GLN A 133 13.24 8.31 -6.28
N SER A 134 13.10 9.56 -5.84
CA SER A 134 12.04 10.46 -6.32
C SER A 134 12.11 10.68 -7.84
N ARG A 135 13.32 10.86 -8.40
CA ARG A 135 13.50 10.98 -9.86
C ARG A 135 13.14 9.69 -10.59
N ALA A 136 13.59 8.54 -10.07
CA ALA A 136 13.27 7.23 -10.64
C ALA A 136 11.77 6.93 -10.62
N ILE A 137 11.05 7.36 -9.59
CA ILE A 137 9.58 7.30 -9.55
C ILE A 137 8.99 8.17 -10.67
N GLY A 138 9.48 9.40 -10.86
CA GLY A 138 9.09 10.24 -11.98
C GLY A 138 9.28 9.57 -13.35
N ASP A 139 10.41 8.89 -13.54
CA ASP A 139 10.70 8.15 -14.78
C ASP A 139 9.79 6.93 -14.94
N LEU A 140 9.41 6.26 -13.86
CA LEU A 140 8.41 5.20 -13.87
C LEU A 140 7.04 5.72 -14.35
N PHE A 141 6.60 6.91 -13.91
CA PHE A 141 5.37 7.52 -14.42
C PHE A 141 5.46 7.78 -15.94
N ARG A 142 6.57 8.36 -16.42
CA ARG A 142 6.79 8.62 -17.85
C ARG A 142 6.81 7.33 -18.68
N ALA A 143 7.47 6.29 -18.18
CA ALA A 143 7.52 4.98 -18.82
C ALA A 143 6.13 4.33 -18.94
N ASN A 144 5.20 4.68 -18.04
CA ASN A 144 3.81 4.26 -18.08
C ASN A 144 2.88 5.32 -18.71
N GLY A 145 3.40 6.18 -19.59
CA GLY A 145 2.59 7.10 -20.39
C GLY A 145 2.01 8.29 -19.62
N ILE A 146 2.53 8.61 -18.43
CA ILE A 146 2.13 9.75 -17.60
C ILE A 146 3.26 10.77 -17.57
N PRO A 147 3.39 11.65 -18.59
CA PRO A 147 4.41 12.70 -18.59
C PRO A 147 4.07 13.87 -17.66
N SER A 148 2.80 14.01 -17.28
CA SER A 148 2.30 15.06 -16.38
C SER A 148 1.12 14.58 -15.54
N ALA A 149 0.95 15.15 -14.35
CA ALA A 149 -0.14 14.85 -13.43
C ALA A 149 -0.54 16.10 -12.63
N ALA A 150 -1.73 16.10 -12.05
CA ALA A 150 -2.03 16.96 -10.92
C ALA A 150 -1.25 16.43 -9.70
N VAL A 151 -0.39 17.26 -9.09
CA VAL A 151 0.48 16.84 -8.00
C VAL A 151 0.14 17.60 -6.73
N TYR A 152 -0.34 16.89 -5.73
CA TYR A 152 -0.60 17.42 -4.39
C TYR A 152 0.45 16.89 -3.43
N SER A 153 0.84 17.69 -2.45
CA SER A 153 1.84 17.26 -1.46
C SER A 153 1.56 17.79 -0.06
N SER A 154 1.91 16.99 0.94
CA SER A 154 2.11 17.49 2.30
C SER A 154 3.10 18.65 2.30
N GLN A 155 2.91 19.60 3.22
CA GLN A 155 3.78 20.75 3.40
C GLN A 155 5.14 20.42 4.05
N TRP A 156 5.38 19.15 4.40
CA TRP A 156 6.68 18.69 4.90
C TRP A 156 7.71 18.71 3.77
N CYS A 157 8.93 19.18 4.08
CA CYS A 157 9.95 19.38 3.05
C CYS A 157 10.30 18.08 2.31
N ARG A 158 10.37 16.93 3.01
CA ARG A 158 10.57 15.64 2.35
C ARG A 158 9.47 15.27 1.34
N CYS A 159 8.21 15.63 1.60
CA CYS A 159 7.11 15.38 0.67
C CYS A 159 7.13 16.38 -0.49
N LEU A 160 7.38 17.66 -0.21
CA LEU A 160 7.51 18.69 -1.25
C LEU A 160 8.67 18.39 -2.20
N ASP A 161 9.82 17.99 -1.66
CA ASP A 161 10.99 17.65 -2.46
C ASP A 161 10.76 16.37 -3.26
N THR A 162 10.12 15.34 -2.69
CA THR A 162 9.73 14.15 -3.46
C THR A 162 8.82 14.54 -4.63
N ALA A 163 7.74 15.29 -4.37
CA ALA A 163 6.77 15.72 -5.37
C ALA A 163 7.41 16.52 -6.52
N ARG A 164 8.28 17.48 -6.18
CA ARG A 164 9.01 18.29 -7.16
C ARG A 164 9.94 17.44 -8.02
N LEU A 165 10.67 16.52 -7.39
CA LEU A 165 11.63 15.65 -8.08
C LEU A 165 10.98 14.59 -8.96
N LEU A 166 9.69 14.28 -8.78
CA LEU A 166 8.95 13.47 -9.76
C LEU A 166 8.96 14.15 -11.14
N GLY A 167 8.94 15.49 -11.18
CA GLY A 167 8.92 16.28 -12.42
C GLY A 167 7.65 16.05 -13.24
N LEU A 168 6.49 15.91 -12.59
CA LEU A 168 5.19 15.66 -13.22
C LEU A 168 4.33 16.92 -13.38
N GLY A 169 4.75 18.06 -12.85
CA GLY A 169 3.99 19.30 -12.92
C GLY A 169 4.29 20.22 -11.75
N GLU A 170 3.50 21.30 -11.66
CA GLU A 170 3.46 22.14 -10.47
C GLU A 170 2.95 21.35 -9.26
N VAL A 171 3.55 21.60 -8.10
CA VAL A 171 3.18 20.93 -6.85
C VAL A 171 2.28 21.86 -6.05
N GLU A 172 1.07 21.41 -5.77
CA GLU A 172 0.10 22.10 -4.92
C GLU A 172 0.24 21.60 -3.46
N PRO A 173 0.68 22.44 -2.52
CA PRO A 173 0.73 22.06 -1.11
C PRO A 173 -0.69 21.96 -0.53
N LEU A 174 -1.02 20.82 0.08
CA LEU A 174 -2.31 20.55 0.70
C LEU A 174 -2.11 20.15 2.17
N ASP A 175 -2.72 20.90 3.08
CA ASP A 175 -2.59 20.70 4.52
C ASP A 175 -3.21 19.38 5.01
N LEU A 176 -4.26 18.90 4.35
CA LEU A 176 -4.88 17.59 4.63
C LEU A 176 -3.93 16.41 4.43
N LEU A 177 -2.83 16.59 3.67
CA LEU A 177 -1.81 15.56 3.47
C LEU A 177 -0.71 15.58 4.54
N ASN A 178 -0.76 16.53 5.48
CA ASN A 178 0.23 16.67 6.54
C ASN A 178 0.26 15.47 7.49
N SER A 179 1.44 15.21 8.06
CA SER A 179 1.60 14.12 9.00
C SER A 179 0.87 14.41 10.30
N PHE A 180 0.14 13.44 10.81
CA PHE A 180 -0.36 13.39 12.20
C PHE A 180 0.37 12.34 13.04
N PHE A 181 1.56 11.90 12.61
CA PHE A 181 2.38 10.96 13.36
C PHE A 181 2.67 11.48 14.77
N GLY A 182 2.46 10.63 15.78
CA GLY A 182 2.58 11.00 17.20
C GLY A 182 1.28 11.49 17.84
N ASP A 183 0.22 11.73 17.05
CA ASP A 183 -1.12 12.07 17.52
C ASP A 183 -2.16 11.08 16.99
N SER A 184 -2.23 9.90 17.62
CA SER A 184 -3.21 8.87 17.24
C SER A 184 -4.66 9.31 17.47
N SER A 185 -4.89 10.32 18.31
CA SER A 185 -6.24 10.84 18.56
C SER A 185 -6.80 11.61 17.36
N ALA A 186 -5.91 12.17 16.54
CA ALA A 186 -6.29 12.90 15.34
C ALA A 186 -6.63 12.01 14.14
N GLU A 187 -6.22 10.74 14.13
CA GLU A 187 -6.34 9.84 12.96
C GLU A 187 -7.77 9.78 12.37
N PRO A 188 -8.85 9.55 13.15
CA PRO A 188 -10.19 9.40 12.57
C PRO A 188 -10.67 10.68 11.89
N ALA A 189 -10.44 11.84 12.53
CA ALA A 189 -10.87 13.13 12.01
C ALA A 189 -10.07 13.55 10.78
N ARG A 190 -8.74 13.35 10.79
CA ARG A 190 -7.86 13.71 9.66
C ARG A 190 -8.11 12.82 8.44
N SER A 191 -8.26 11.52 8.65
CA SER A 191 -8.53 10.57 7.56
C SER A 191 -9.90 10.81 6.93
N ALA A 192 -10.93 11.10 7.75
CA ALA A 192 -12.25 11.46 7.25
C ALA A 192 -12.22 12.76 6.43
N ALA A 193 -11.57 13.82 6.93
CA ALA A 193 -11.47 15.09 6.22
C ALA A 193 -10.75 14.97 4.87
N LEU A 194 -9.65 14.21 4.81
CA LEU A 194 -8.95 13.95 3.54
C LEU A 194 -9.82 13.12 2.57
N LEU A 195 -10.52 12.10 3.06
CA LEU A 195 -11.40 11.29 2.22
C LEU A 195 -12.59 12.08 1.67
N ASP A 196 -13.19 12.95 2.49
CA ASP A 196 -14.31 13.79 2.07
C ASP A 196 -13.84 14.79 0.99
N TRP A 197 -12.70 15.46 1.21
CA TRP A 197 -12.11 16.33 0.19
C TRP A 197 -11.82 15.59 -1.11
N LEU A 198 -11.25 14.37 -1.04
CA LEU A 198 -10.98 13.55 -2.23
C LEU A 198 -12.24 13.13 -2.98
N ARG A 199 -13.35 12.90 -2.29
CA ARG A 199 -14.65 12.55 -2.91
C ARG A 199 -15.31 13.72 -3.61
N GLU A 200 -14.96 14.94 -3.25
CA GLU A 200 -15.44 16.17 -3.90
C GLU A 200 -14.64 16.51 -5.16
N GLN A 201 -13.44 15.95 -5.32
CA GLN A 201 -12.61 16.19 -6.48
C GLN A 201 -13.05 15.38 -7.70
N ARG A 202 -12.74 15.93 -8.88
CA ARG A 202 -12.74 15.20 -10.15
C ARG A 202 -11.42 15.49 -10.85
N PHE A 203 -10.72 14.43 -11.24
CA PHE A 203 -9.46 14.54 -11.97
C PHE A 203 -9.71 14.14 -13.42
N ASP A 204 -9.47 15.06 -14.35
CA ASP A 204 -9.59 14.80 -15.80
C ASP A 204 -8.29 14.18 -16.37
N GLY A 205 -7.55 13.44 -15.53
CA GLY A 205 -6.26 12.84 -15.83
C GLY A 205 -5.53 12.33 -14.57
N PRO A 206 -4.24 11.98 -14.68
CA PRO A 206 -3.45 11.48 -13.56
C PRO A 206 -3.39 12.44 -12.38
N ALA A 207 -3.59 11.93 -11.17
CA ALA A 207 -3.42 12.66 -9.92
C ALA A 207 -2.54 11.89 -8.93
N VAL A 208 -1.56 12.58 -8.34
CA VAL A 208 -0.56 12.03 -7.44
C VAL A 208 -0.55 12.83 -6.14
N PHE A 209 -0.64 12.13 -5.01
CA PHE A 209 -0.69 12.69 -3.66
C PHE A 209 0.53 12.22 -2.89
N VAL A 210 1.48 13.12 -2.64
CA VAL A 210 2.69 12.81 -1.87
C VAL A 210 2.47 13.11 -0.39
N THR A 211 2.55 12.08 0.44
CA THR A 211 2.19 12.16 1.86
C THR A 211 3.04 11.23 2.72
N HIS A 212 2.56 10.90 3.92
CA HIS A 212 3.21 10.09 4.93
C HIS A 212 2.46 8.77 5.11
N GLN A 213 3.12 7.79 5.73
CA GLN A 213 2.52 6.49 6.03
C GLN A 213 1.15 6.62 6.72
N VAL A 214 1.03 7.48 7.73
CA VAL A 214 -0.17 7.61 8.55
C VAL A 214 -1.43 8.00 7.75
N ASN A 215 -1.30 8.88 6.75
CA ASN A 215 -2.43 9.25 5.89
C ASN A 215 -2.85 8.08 4.99
N ILE A 216 -1.88 7.35 4.44
CA ILE A 216 -2.15 6.20 3.56
C ILE A 216 -2.79 5.07 4.35
N THR A 217 -2.28 4.78 5.55
CA THR A 217 -2.87 3.79 6.45
C THR A 217 -4.27 4.18 6.88
N GLY A 218 -4.50 5.45 7.26
CA GLY A 218 -5.83 5.93 7.65
C GLY A 218 -6.88 5.83 6.54
N LEU A 219 -6.47 6.01 5.28
CA LEU A 219 -7.36 5.90 4.12
C LEU A 219 -7.59 4.47 3.62
N THR A 220 -6.55 3.64 3.65
CA THR A 220 -6.53 2.37 2.90
C THR A 220 -6.33 1.14 3.77
N GLY A 221 -5.87 1.31 5.02
CA GLY A 221 -5.40 0.23 5.88
C GLY A 221 -3.99 -0.29 5.53
N GLU A 222 -3.38 0.18 4.44
CA GLU A 222 -2.05 -0.25 4.00
C GLU A 222 -0.93 0.50 4.75
N VAL A 223 0.17 -0.20 4.98
CA VAL A 223 1.40 0.36 5.56
C VAL A 223 2.47 0.39 4.48
N PRO A 224 2.62 1.51 3.74
CA PRO A 224 3.57 1.60 2.64
C PRO A 224 5.00 1.84 3.11
N ASP A 225 5.98 1.30 2.38
CA ASP A 225 7.39 1.65 2.51
C ASP A 225 7.68 3.06 1.97
N GLN A 226 8.82 3.65 2.35
CA GLN A 226 9.24 4.95 1.81
C GLN A 226 9.40 4.86 0.28
N GLY A 227 8.81 5.80 -0.45
CA GLY A 227 8.80 5.79 -1.91
C GLY A 227 7.83 4.79 -2.55
N GLU A 228 7.02 4.06 -1.78
CA GLU A 228 6.02 3.14 -2.32
C GLU A 228 4.75 3.87 -2.79
N LEU A 229 4.23 3.45 -3.95
CA LEU A 229 3.00 3.95 -4.55
C LEU A 229 1.84 3.02 -4.22
N ILE A 230 0.75 3.59 -3.72
CA ILE A 230 -0.51 2.90 -3.46
C ILE A 230 -1.55 3.45 -4.45
N VAL A 231 -2.12 2.57 -5.26
CA VAL A 231 -3.05 2.93 -6.33
C VAL A 231 -4.47 2.62 -5.88
N VAL A 232 -5.33 3.64 -5.85
CA VAL A 232 -6.68 3.51 -5.29
C VAL A 232 -7.75 4.10 -6.19
N ARG A 233 -8.95 3.52 -6.11
CA ARG A 233 -10.18 4.17 -6.58
C ARG A 233 -10.90 4.79 -5.41
N ILE A 234 -11.43 6.00 -5.64
CA ILE A 234 -12.27 6.70 -4.70
C ILE A 234 -13.67 6.78 -5.26
N HIS A 235 -14.63 6.37 -4.45
CA HIS A 235 -16.04 6.35 -4.81
C HIS A 235 -16.86 7.04 -3.73
N THR A 236 -17.88 7.77 -4.16
CA THR A 236 -18.86 8.34 -3.23
C THR A 236 -19.57 7.23 -2.46
N GLY A 237 -19.61 7.34 -1.14
CA GLY A 237 -20.36 6.42 -0.26
C GLY A 237 -19.81 4.98 -0.18
N ARG A 238 -18.63 4.68 -0.74
CA ARG A 238 -17.96 3.38 -0.61
C ARG A 238 -16.58 3.52 0.06
N PRO A 239 -16.06 2.43 0.66
CA PRO A 239 -14.66 2.39 1.10
C PRO A 239 -13.70 2.66 -0.05
N VAL A 240 -12.49 3.14 0.29
CA VAL A 240 -11.39 3.27 -0.67
C VAL A 240 -11.01 1.89 -1.18
N GLU A 241 -10.93 1.73 -2.50
CA GLU A 241 -10.58 0.44 -3.12
C GLU A 241 -9.11 0.45 -3.53
N LEU A 242 -8.30 -0.42 -2.92
CA LEU A 242 -6.93 -0.68 -3.35
C LEU A 242 -6.92 -1.51 -4.64
N ILE A 243 -6.26 -1.00 -5.69
CA ILE A 243 -6.19 -1.69 -6.99
C ILE A 243 -4.75 -2.01 -7.43
N GLY A 244 -3.75 -1.49 -6.73
CA GLY A 244 -2.35 -1.75 -7.05
C GLY A 244 -1.38 -1.19 -6.02
N ARG A 245 -0.18 -1.75 -6.01
CA ARG A 245 0.98 -1.26 -5.25
C ARG A 245 2.19 -1.30 -6.16
N VAL A 246 3.05 -0.28 -6.08
CA VAL A 246 4.34 -0.29 -6.78
C VAL A 246 5.44 -0.03 -5.76
N PRO A 247 6.35 -1.00 -5.53
CA PRO A 247 7.45 -0.81 -4.60
C PRO A 247 8.35 0.34 -5.05
N ALA A 248 9.03 0.95 -4.09
CA ALA A 248 9.95 2.02 -4.39
C ALA A 248 11.10 1.50 -5.29
N PRO A 249 11.52 2.26 -6.32
CA PRO A 249 12.77 1.98 -7.00
C PRO A 249 13.93 2.23 -6.02
N PHE A 250 14.97 1.41 -6.20
CA PHE A 250 16.15 1.17 -5.35
C PHE A 250 16.62 2.33 -4.48
#